data_AF-A0A967H5J7-F1
#
_entry.id   AF-A0A967H5J7-F1
#
_cell.length_a   1.000
_cell.length_b   1.000
_cell.length_c   1.000
_cell.angle_alpha   90.00
_cell.angle_beta   90.00
_cell.angle_gamma   90.00
#
_symmetry.space_group_name_H-M   'P 1'
#
loop_
_entity.id
_entity.type
_entity.pdbx_description
1 polymer ?
#
loop_
_entity_poly.entity_id
_entity_poly.type
_entity_poly.pdbx_seq_one_letter_code
_entity_poly.pdbx_strand_id
1 'polypeptide(L)'
;ADVILEIDGIQTDMASEYLALLRTYPPGEMIELRLLRGEDELDMQVQLAELPQDYAINYFKDVFGLVVAEDLQGIVIEKVLPDSAAAR
;
A
#
# COMPACT_ATOMS: atom_id res chain seq x y z
N ALA A 1 15.53 -2.68 9.06
CA ALA A 1 14.53 -1.69 8.61
C ALA A 1 14.97 -1.24 7.25
N ASP A 2 14.02 -1.06 6.34
CA ASP A 2 14.32 -0.74 4.95
C ASP A 2 13.77 0.65 4.65
N VAL A 3 14.54 1.45 3.91
CA VAL A 3 14.14 2.79 3.48
C VAL A 3 14.25 2.85 1.96
N ILE A 4 13.15 3.14 1.28
CA ILE A 4 13.15 3.33 -0.17
C ILE A 4 13.73 4.72 -0.46
N LEU A 5 14.71 4.78 -1.36
CA LEU A 5 15.41 6.01 -1.75
C LEU A 5 15.03 6.46 -3.16
N GLU A 6 14.76 5.51 -4.06
CA GLU A 6 14.58 5.78 -5.49
C GLU A 6 13.59 4.81 -6.14
N ILE A 7 12.85 5.29 -7.14
CA ILE A 7 12.07 4.48 -8.08
C ILE A 7 12.46 4.88 -9.50
N ASP A 8 12.95 3.94 -10.32
CA ASP A 8 13.36 4.17 -11.73
C ASP A 8 14.22 5.43 -11.95
N GLY A 9 15.20 5.69 -11.09
CA GLY A 9 16.04 6.89 -11.19
C GLY A 9 15.50 8.13 -10.49
N ILE A 10 14.27 8.11 -9.98
CA ILE A 10 13.62 9.25 -9.32
C ILE A 10 13.75 9.13 -7.80
N GLN A 11 14.52 10.05 -7.23
CA GLN A 11 14.69 10.17 -5.77
C GLN A 11 13.36 10.46 -5.08
N THR A 12 13.18 9.87 -3.90
CA THR A 12 11.98 9.98 -3.10
C THR A 12 12.37 10.19 -1.64
N ASP A 13 11.99 11.34 -1.09
CA ASP A 13 12.31 11.71 0.28
C ASP A 13 11.09 11.60 1.21
N MET A 14 9.89 11.51 0.62
CA MET A 14 8.62 11.44 1.34
C MET A 14 7.74 10.29 0.87
N ALA A 15 7.07 9.62 1.81
CA ALA A 15 6.13 8.53 1.51
C ALA A 15 4.98 8.97 0.58
N SER A 16 4.57 10.24 0.61
CA SER A 16 3.56 10.77 -0.30
C SER A 16 4.03 10.85 -1.75
N GLU A 17 5.31 11.17 -1.98
CA GLU A 17 5.91 11.22 -3.31
C GLU A 17 6.03 9.82 -3.90
N TYR A 18 6.51 8.87 -3.09
CA TYR A 18 6.51 7.45 -3.42
C TYR A 18 5.15 6.98 -3.92
N LEU A 19 4.10 7.23 -3.15
CA LEU A 19 2.74 6.80 -3.47
C LEU A 19 2.17 7.52 -4.70
N ALA A 20 2.52 8.79 -4.90
CA ALA A 20 2.09 9.53 -6.09
C ALA A 20 2.76 8.98 -7.35
N LEU A 21 4.05 8.66 -7.28
CA LEU A 21 4.82 8.09 -8.37
C LEU A 21 4.35 6.67 -8.70
N LEU A 22 4.15 5.81 -7.71
CA LEU A 22 3.62 4.46 -7.95
C LEU A 22 2.28 4.44 -8.70
N ARG A 23 1.43 5.45 -8.52
CA ARG A 23 0.13 5.56 -9.20
C ARG A 23 0.25 5.85 -10.70
N THR A 24 1.43 6.26 -11.19
CA THR A 24 1.63 6.51 -12.62
C THR A 24 1.98 5.25 -13.41
N TYR A 25 2.31 4.15 -12.73
CA TYR A 25 2.69 2.90 -13.38
C TYR A 25 1.49 1.95 -13.52
N PRO A 26 1.25 1.35 -14.69
CA PRO A 26 0.29 0.26 -14.83
C PRO A 26 0.67 -1.00 -14.03
N PRO A 27 -0.32 -1.79 -13.59
CA PRO A 27 -0.09 -3.14 -13.11
C PRO A 27 0.67 -4.01 -14.12
N GLY A 28 1.50 -4.92 -13.60
CA GLY A 28 2.32 -5.85 -14.39
C GLY A 28 3.69 -5.30 -14.79
N GLU A 29 3.92 -4.00 -14.66
CA GLU A 29 5.18 -3.34 -15.00
C GLU A 29 6.31 -3.73 -14.03
N MET A 30 7.53 -3.81 -14.57
CA MET A 30 8.75 -4.00 -13.79
C MET A 30 9.35 -2.63 -13.48
N ILE A 31 9.53 -2.32 -12.20
CA ILE A 31 10.19 -1.10 -11.73
C ILE A 31 11.48 -1.45 -10.99
N GLU A 32 12.44 -0.53 -11.00
CA GLU A 32 13.66 -0.60 -10.20
C GLU A 32 13.49 0.24 -8.94
N LEU A 33 13.75 -0.37 -7.78
CA LEU A 33 13.80 0.31 -6.49
C LEU A 33 15.23 0.32 -5.97
N ARG A 34 15.71 1.49 -5.55
CA ARG A 34 16.88 1.57 -4.67
C ARG A 34 16.43 1.71 -3.23
N LEU A 35 16.96 0.88 -2.35
CA LEU A 35 16.65 0.91 -0.92
C LEU A 35 17.90 0.82 -0.06
N LEU A 36 17.87 1.49 1.09
CA LEU A 36 18.82 1.33 2.17
C LEU A 36 18.34 0.25 3.14
N ARG A 37 19.18 -0.77 3.37
CA ARG A 37 18.93 -1.83 4.36
C ARG A 37 20.12 -1.90 5.32
N GLY A 38 19.94 -1.35 6.52
CA GLY A 38 21.06 -1.17 7.45
C GLY A 38 21.99 -0.09 6.93
N GLU A 39 23.22 -0.47 6.55
CA GLU A 39 24.21 0.44 5.95
C GLU A 39 24.39 0.20 4.44
N ASP A 40 23.73 -0.81 3.87
CA ASP A 40 23.90 -1.22 2.47
C ASP A 40 22.81 -0.60 1.59
N GLU A 41 23.20 -0.08 0.43
CA GLU A 41 22.29 0.27 -0.66
C GLU A 41 22.11 -0.93 -1.60
N LEU A 42 20.85 -1.21 -1.94
CA LEU A 42 20.45 -2.33 -2.78
C LEU A 42 19.53 -1.85 -3.90
N ASP A 43 19.84 -2.25 -5.12
CA ASP A 43 18.95 -2.10 -6.27
C ASP A 43 18.15 -3.39 -6.47
N MET A 44 16.83 -3.27 -6.63
CA MET A 44 15.91 -4.39 -6.77
C MET A 44 14.90 -4.16 -7.89
N GLN A 45 14.71 -5.16 -8.75
CA GLN A 45 13.60 -5.16 -9.69
C GLN A 45 12.36 -5.79 -9.07
N VAL A 46 11.23 -5.09 -9.15
CA VAL A 46 9.95 -5.51 -8.58
C VAL A 46 8.88 -5.45 -9.66
N GLN A 47 8.06 -6.50 -9.74
CA GLN A 47 6.88 -6.49 -10.60
C GLN A 47 5.69 -5.93 -9.84
N LEU A 48 5.04 -4.90 -10.39
CA LEU A 48 3.81 -4.38 -9.84
C LEU A 48 2.68 -5.37 -10.08
N ALA A 49 1.92 -5.67 -9.02
CA ALA A 49 0.73 -6.50 -9.11
C ALA A 49 -0.52 -5.64 -9.22
N GLU A 50 -1.54 -6.16 -9.88
CA GLU A 50 -2.87 -5.58 -9.81
C GLU A 50 -3.41 -5.71 -8.39
N LEU A 51 -4.06 -4.65 -7.89
CA LEU A 51 -4.73 -4.72 -6.61
C LEU A 51 -5.89 -5.72 -6.72
N PRO A 52 -5.98 -6.73 -5.82
CA PRO A 52 -7.10 -7.65 -5.82
C PRO A 52 -8.43 -6.90 -5.74
N GLN A 53 -9.46 -7.48 -6.38
CA GLN A 53 -10.82 -7.03 -6.15
C GLN A 53 -11.12 -7.04 -4.66
N ASP A 54 -11.77 -5.99 -4.16
CA ASP A 54 -12.11 -5.79 -2.75
C ASP A 54 -10.91 -5.62 -1.80
N TYR A 55 -9.70 -5.33 -2.30
CA TYR A 55 -8.52 -5.13 -1.45
C TYR A 55 -8.76 -4.12 -0.32
N ALA A 56 -9.37 -2.97 -0.63
CA ALA A 56 -9.67 -1.95 0.37
C ALA A 56 -10.62 -2.49 1.47
N ILE A 57 -11.69 -3.19 1.07
CA ILE A 57 -12.68 -3.78 1.99
C ILE A 57 -12.00 -4.83 2.89
N ASN A 58 -11.17 -5.70 2.31
CA ASN A 58 -10.44 -6.73 3.04
C ASN A 58 -9.41 -6.11 3.99
N TYR A 59 -8.72 -5.04 3.57
CA TYR A 59 -7.79 -4.31 4.42
C TYR A 59 -8.47 -3.74 5.66
N PHE A 60 -9.64 -3.11 5.53
CA PHE A 60 -10.40 -2.61 6.68
C PHE A 60 -10.75 -3.71 7.68
N LYS A 61 -11.13 -4.88 7.17
CA LYS A 61 -11.46 -6.04 7.98
C LYS A 61 -10.24 -6.61 8.69
N ASP A 62 -9.15 -6.81 7.98
CA ASP A 62 -7.99 -7.53 8.50
C ASP A 62 -7.11 -6.66 9.41
N VAL A 63 -7.03 -5.36 9.13
CA VAL A 63 -6.20 -4.41 9.90
C VAL A 63 -6.97 -3.80 11.06
N PHE A 64 -8.22 -3.40 10.85
CA PHE A 64 -9.01 -2.68 11.88
C PHE A 64 -10.13 -3.52 12.49
N GLY A 65 -10.59 -4.58 11.81
CA GLY A 65 -11.77 -5.34 12.22
C GLY A 65 -13.08 -4.74 11.73
N LEU A 66 -13.07 -3.94 10.67
CA LEU A 66 -14.27 -3.32 10.12
C LEU A 66 -14.72 -4.04 8.84
N VAL A 67 -15.92 -4.59 8.84
CA VAL A 67 -16.60 -4.99 7.60
C VAL A 67 -17.35 -3.77 7.08
N VAL A 68 -17.06 -3.39 5.85
CA VAL A 68 -17.58 -2.18 5.24
C VAL A 68 -18.19 -2.46 3.88
N ALA A 69 -19.13 -1.62 3.48
CA ALA A 69 -19.69 -1.59 2.14
C ALA A 69 -19.59 -0.17 1.56
N GLU A 70 -19.39 -0.06 0.25
CA GLU A 70 -19.47 1.21 -0.44
C GLU A 70 -20.94 1.64 -0.60
N ASP A 71 -21.19 2.92 -0.32
CA ASP A 71 -22.45 3.61 -0.61
C ASP A 71 -22.16 4.87 -1.42
N LEU A 72 -23.17 5.39 -2.13
CA LEU A 72 -23.02 6.60 -2.95
C LEU A 72 -22.58 7.83 -2.14
N GLN A 73 -22.79 7.84 -0.83
CA GLN A 73 -22.42 8.96 0.05
C GLN A 73 -21.15 8.71 0.87
N GLY A 74 -20.53 7.53 0.75
CA GLY A 74 -19.32 7.19 1.50
C GLY A 74 -19.16 5.70 1.77
N ILE A 75 -18.59 5.38 2.92
CA ILE A 75 -18.34 3.99 3.34
C ILE A 75 -19.21 3.70 4.57
N VAL A 76 -20.01 2.65 4.49
CA VAL A 76 -20.88 2.19 5.58
C VAL A 76 -20.15 1.09 6.35
N ILE A 77 -20.05 1.24 7.68
CA ILE A 77 -19.60 0.16 8.56
C ILE A 77 -20.79 -0.78 8.79
N GLU A 78 -20.75 -1.95 8.17
CA GLU A 78 -21.80 -2.97 8.35
C GLU A 78 -21.62 -3.74 9.65
N LYS A 79 -20.36 -3.98 10.04
CA LYS A 79 -20.04 -4.77 11.23
C LYS A 79 -18.67 -4.43 11.79
N VAL A 80 -18.58 -4.36 13.11
CA VAL A 80 -17.31 -4.38 13.85
C VAL A 80 -17.06 -5.81 14.33
N LEU A 81 -15.89 -6.37 14.02
CA LEU A 81 -15.49 -7.70 14.45
C LEU A 81 -15.12 -7.69 15.96
N PRO A 82 -15.58 -8.68 16.75
CA PRO A 82 -15.17 -8.80 18.14
C PRO A 82 -13.65 -9.00 18.25
N ASP A 83 -13.08 -8.60 19.39
CA ASP A 83 -11.64 -8.69 19.73
C ASP A 83 -10.67 -7.94 18.78
N SER A 84 -11.21 -7.13 17.86
CA SER A 84 -10.43 -6.30 16.94
C SER A 84 -9.96 -4.98 17.56
N ALA A 85 -9.19 -4.20 16.79
CA ALA A 85 -8.78 -2.85 17.18
C ALA A 85 -9.99 -1.90 17.24
N ALA A 86 -10.93 -1.99 16.31
CA ALA A 86 -12.12 -1.14 16.27
C ALA A 86 -13.18 -1.48 17.34
N ALA A 87 -13.07 -2.63 18.00
CA ALA A 87 -13.97 -3.05 19.09
C ALA A 87 -13.52 -2.56 20.49
N ARG A 88 -12.43 -1.81 20.59
CA ARG A 88 -11.84 -1.30 21.84
C ARG A 88 -11.80 0.23 21.81
#